data_AF-A0A966X3V9-F1
#
_entry.id   AF-A0A966X3V9-F1
#
_cell.length_a   1.000
_cell.length_b   1.000
_cell.length_c   1.000
_cell.angle_alpha   90.00
_cell.angle_beta   90.00
_cell.angle_gamma   90.00
#
_symmetry.space_group_name_H-M   'P 1'
#
loop_
_entity.id
_entity.type
_entity.pdbx_description
1 polymer ?
#
loop_
_entity_poly.entity_id
_entity_poly.type
_entity_poly.pdbx_seq_one_letter_code
_entity_poly.pdbx_strand_id
1 'polypeptide(L)'
;TVLFVDEVHRFNKSQQDAFLPFVEDGTVIFMGATTENPAFELNNALLSRARIYKLESLDGQALEQILSRAMGGTELPGANAGQLGSKQDHVQRPPVSAEEGVLATIAHAADGDARLALNILEIALSHTSGALLTKEDLMQVLGSQYRRFDQGGDLFFDQISALHKSVRGSDPDAALYWFARMLDGGCDPLYVARRVVRMASEDIGNADPRALTIALNAWDVQSRLGQPEGELAIAQAITYLSVAAKSNAVYLAWKNARLTVANSGSLEVPIHLRNAPTGLAESLGHGAEYRYAHDEPHGFSPGQRYFPDELDAQRYYEPTDRGLEQKIGEKLAYLRNLNDQAS
;
A
#
# COMPACT_ATOMS: atom_id res chain seq x y z
N THR A 1 7.22 -23.35 31.24
CA THR A 1 8.34 -23.04 30.31
C THR A 1 7.94 -21.91 29.39
N VAL A 2 8.80 -20.95 29.04
CA VAL A 2 8.47 -19.93 28.03
C VAL A 2 8.84 -20.47 26.65
N LEU A 3 7.88 -20.52 25.73
CA LEU A 3 8.10 -20.87 24.33
C LEU A 3 8.03 -19.58 23.50
N PHE A 4 9.20 -19.06 23.12
CA PHE A 4 9.30 -17.88 22.25
C PHE A 4 9.35 -18.32 20.78
N VAL A 5 8.45 -17.77 19.97
CA VAL A 5 8.39 -18.01 18.52
C VAL A 5 8.54 -16.68 17.80
N ASP A 6 9.66 -16.52 17.12
CA ASP A 6 9.90 -15.35 16.26
C ASP A 6 9.19 -15.53 14.91
N GLU A 7 8.77 -14.42 14.30
CA GLU A 7 8.06 -14.38 13.02
C GLU A 7 6.88 -15.36 12.92
N VAL A 8 6.03 -15.38 13.95
CA VAL A 8 4.93 -16.36 14.10
C VAL A 8 3.95 -16.35 12.91
N HIS A 9 3.84 -15.24 12.17
CA HIS A 9 3.01 -15.12 10.97
C HIS A 9 3.42 -16.09 9.85
N ARG A 10 4.67 -16.60 9.85
CA ARG A 10 5.14 -17.56 8.83
C ARG A 10 4.55 -18.96 9.00
N PHE A 11 3.93 -19.24 10.15
CA PHE A 11 3.38 -20.55 10.44
C PHE A 11 1.99 -20.66 9.83
N ASN A 12 1.75 -21.74 9.09
CA ASN A 12 0.43 -22.02 8.59
C ASN A 12 -0.53 -22.41 9.74
N LYS A 13 -1.83 -22.46 9.44
CA LYS A 13 -2.86 -22.70 10.45
C LYS A 13 -2.65 -24.00 11.25
N SER A 14 -2.27 -25.10 10.60
CA SER A 14 -2.08 -26.38 11.30
C SER A 14 -0.84 -26.37 12.20
N GLN A 15 0.22 -25.64 11.81
CA GLN A 15 1.39 -25.42 12.65
C GLN A 15 1.07 -24.56 13.88
N GLN A 16 0.22 -23.54 13.73
CA GLN A 16 -0.24 -22.73 14.87
C GLN A 16 -1.14 -23.55 15.82
N ASP A 17 -2.05 -24.36 15.28
CA ASP A 17 -2.94 -25.21 16.09
C ASP A 17 -2.19 -26.25 16.92
N ALA A 18 -1.01 -26.69 16.47
CA ALA A 18 -0.18 -27.65 17.20
C ALA A 18 0.29 -27.14 18.58
N PHE A 19 0.30 -25.83 18.81
CA PHE A 19 0.68 -25.25 20.11
C PHE A 19 -0.46 -25.23 21.13
N LEU A 20 -1.73 -25.26 20.68
CA LEU A 20 -2.89 -25.02 21.55
C LEU A 20 -2.97 -25.96 22.76
N PRO A 21 -2.79 -27.29 22.63
CA PRO A 21 -2.93 -28.20 23.77
C PRO A 21 -1.96 -27.85 24.92
N PHE A 22 -0.72 -27.48 24.57
CA PHE A 22 0.33 -27.17 25.53
C PHE A 22 0.21 -25.77 26.15
N VAL A 23 -0.51 -24.87 25.47
CA VAL A 23 -0.85 -23.55 26.01
C VAL A 23 -2.03 -23.68 26.97
N GLU A 24 -3.02 -24.52 26.63
CA GLU A 24 -4.23 -24.73 27.41
C GLU A 24 -3.96 -25.50 28.72
N ASP A 25 -3.11 -26.52 28.69
CA ASP A 25 -2.75 -27.29 29.88
C ASP A 25 -1.68 -26.62 30.76
N GLY A 26 -1.16 -25.47 30.32
CA GLY A 26 -0.17 -24.67 31.04
C GLY A 26 1.27 -25.19 30.96
N THR A 27 1.55 -26.20 30.12
CA THR A 27 2.91 -26.71 29.88
C THR A 27 3.85 -25.61 29.40
N VAL A 28 3.36 -24.75 28.50
CA VAL A 28 4.12 -23.60 27.97
C VAL A 28 3.37 -22.28 28.12
N ILE A 29 4.15 -21.23 28.41
CA ILE A 29 3.76 -19.83 28.24
C ILE A 29 4.21 -19.42 26.85
N PHE A 30 3.26 -19.25 25.93
CA PHE A 30 3.53 -18.88 24.55
C PHE A 30 3.81 -17.38 24.42
N MET A 31 4.89 -17.03 23.72
CA MET A 31 5.23 -15.66 23.36
C MET A 31 5.61 -15.60 21.88
N GLY A 32 4.73 -15.04 21.06
CA GLY A 32 4.98 -14.84 19.62
C GLY A 32 5.44 -13.42 19.33
N ALA A 33 6.41 -13.26 18.44
CA ALA A 33 6.81 -11.98 17.85
C ALA A 33 6.47 -11.96 16.36
N THR A 34 6.04 -10.80 15.86
CA THR A 34 5.70 -10.58 14.45
C THR A 34 5.78 -9.09 14.11
N THR A 35 6.19 -8.77 12.88
CA THR A 35 6.08 -7.42 12.29
C THR A 35 4.73 -7.17 11.64
N GLU A 36 4.00 -8.22 11.30
CA GLU A 36 2.67 -8.17 10.69
C GLU A 36 1.56 -8.03 11.73
N ASN A 37 0.43 -7.44 11.34
CA ASN A 37 -0.74 -7.35 12.19
C ASN A 37 -1.28 -8.75 12.60
N PRO A 38 -1.24 -9.09 13.90
CA PRO A 38 -1.61 -10.42 14.38
C PRO A 38 -3.04 -10.84 14.04
N ALA A 39 -3.96 -9.89 13.83
CA ALA A 39 -5.36 -10.20 13.55
C ALA A 39 -5.59 -10.82 12.16
N PHE A 40 -4.65 -10.66 11.22
CA PHE A 40 -4.76 -11.23 9.88
C PHE A 40 -4.02 -12.57 9.76
N GLU A 41 -2.87 -12.69 10.42
CA GLU A 41 -1.94 -13.81 10.20
C GLU A 41 -2.04 -14.91 11.28
N LEU A 42 -2.59 -14.60 12.46
CA LEU A 42 -2.79 -15.59 13.52
C LEU A 42 -4.22 -16.11 13.53
N ASN A 43 -4.35 -17.41 13.84
CA ASN A 43 -5.65 -18.02 13.99
C ASN A 43 -6.36 -17.53 15.27
N ASN A 44 -7.70 -17.48 15.21
CA ASN A 44 -8.52 -16.97 16.31
C ASN A 44 -8.36 -17.76 17.62
N ALA A 45 -8.02 -19.06 17.53
CA ALA A 45 -7.85 -19.91 18.71
C ALA A 45 -6.62 -19.46 19.53
N LEU A 46 -5.51 -19.16 18.87
CA LEU A 46 -4.29 -18.67 19.49
C LEU A 46 -4.49 -17.24 20.03
N LEU A 47 -5.11 -16.37 19.23
CA LEU A 47 -5.42 -14.98 19.62
C LEU A 47 -6.29 -14.90 20.88
N SER A 48 -7.25 -15.81 21.04
CA SER A 48 -8.11 -15.83 22.25
C SER A 48 -7.37 -16.24 23.54
N ARG A 49 -6.16 -16.80 23.43
CA ARG A 49 -5.33 -17.27 24.56
C ARG A 49 -4.06 -16.42 24.75
N ALA A 50 -3.75 -15.52 23.82
CA ALA A 50 -2.60 -14.65 23.86
C ALA A 50 -3.03 -13.18 24.06
N ARG A 51 -2.27 -12.44 24.87
CA ARG A 51 -2.43 -10.98 24.95
C ARG A 51 -1.57 -10.33 23.89
N ILE A 52 -2.15 -9.38 23.15
CA ILE A 52 -1.45 -8.61 22.12
C ILE A 52 -0.87 -7.36 22.77
N TYR A 53 0.42 -7.14 22.58
CA TYR A 53 1.10 -5.90 22.93
C TYR A 53 1.67 -5.29 21.65
N LYS A 54 1.31 -4.04 21.36
CA LYS A 54 1.94 -3.28 20.31
C LYS A 54 3.23 -2.70 20.86
N LEU A 55 4.35 -3.01 20.20
CA LEU A 55 5.63 -2.34 20.44
C LEU A 55 5.78 -1.21 19.43
N GLU A 56 6.33 -0.08 19.89
CA GLU A 56 6.66 1.06 19.03
C GLU A 56 8.16 1.08 18.76
N SER A 57 8.56 1.63 17.62
CA SER A 57 9.96 1.87 17.30
C SER A 57 10.60 2.76 18.37
N LEU A 58 11.89 2.52 18.63
CA LEU A 58 12.62 3.32 19.61
C LEU A 58 12.91 4.71 19.07
N ASP A 59 12.87 5.72 19.93
CA ASP A 59 13.37 7.05 19.55
C ASP A 59 14.91 7.09 19.53
N GLY A 60 15.46 8.17 18.97
CA GLY A 60 16.92 8.34 18.86
C GLY A 60 17.63 8.33 20.22
N GLN A 61 17.01 8.89 21.26
CA GLN A 61 17.62 8.92 22.60
C GLN A 61 17.67 7.52 23.23
N ALA A 62 16.62 6.72 23.07
CA ALA A 62 16.58 5.33 23.53
C ALA A 62 17.61 4.46 22.79
N LEU A 63 17.77 4.66 21.48
CA LEU A 63 18.82 4.00 20.71
C LEU A 63 20.23 4.42 21.15
N GLU A 64 20.47 5.71 21.36
CA GLU A 64 21.75 6.20 21.89
C GLU A 64 22.08 5.60 23.27
N GLN A 65 21.08 5.43 24.14
CA GLN A 65 21.27 4.76 25.42
C GLN A 65 21.63 3.28 25.25
N ILE A 66 21.00 2.56 24.32
CA ILE A 66 21.33 1.15 24.03
C ILE A 66 22.77 1.05 23.51
N LEU A 67 23.14 1.91 22.57
CA LEU A 67 24.50 1.98 22.01
C LEU A 67 25.54 2.32 23.07
N SER A 68 25.24 3.29 23.94
CA SER A 68 26.11 3.66 25.06
C SER A 68 26.31 2.52 26.05
N ARG A 69 25.24 1.76 26.37
CA ARG A 69 25.34 0.54 27.20
C ARG A 69 26.20 -0.52 26.53
N ALA A 70 26.01 -0.76 25.22
CA ALA A 70 26.81 -1.72 24.45
C ALA A 70 28.30 -1.36 24.43
N MET A 71 28.64 -0.08 24.49
CA MET A 71 30.00 0.45 24.59
C MET A 71 30.60 0.38 26.01
N GLY A 72 29.86 -0.13 27.01
CA GLY A 72 30.33 -0.29 28.40
C GLY A 72 29.84 0.78 29.37
N GLY A 73 28.82 1.57 29.01
CA GLY A 73 28.16 2.51 29.91
C GLY A 73 27.29 1.83 30.96
N THR A 74 27.79 1.75 32.20
CA THR A 74 27.13 1.37 33.47
C THR A 74 26.67 -0.08 33.68
N GLU A 75 27.07 -0.60 34.85
CA GLU A 75 26.80 -1.94 35.39
C GLU A 75 25.29 -2.26 35.49
N LEU A 76 24.87 -3.37 34.88
CA LEU A 76 23.63 -4.04 35.24
C LEU A 76 23.93 -5.13 36.28
N PRO A 77 23.25 -5.15 37.44
CA PRO A 77 23.25 -6.31 38.33
C PRO A 77 22.50 -7.45 37.63
N GLY A 78 23.21 -8.51 37.24
CA GLY A 78 22.61 -9.79 36.86
C GLY A 78 22.66 -10.17 35.37
N ALA A 79 23.19 -9.32 34.49
CA ALA A 79 23.48 -9.72 33.11
C ALA A 79 24.96 -10.07 32.99
N ASN A 80 25.28 -11.37 32.95
CA ASN A 80 26.55 -11.86 32.41
C ASN A 80 26.61 -11.55 30.91
N ALA A 81 26.74 -10.27 30.53
CA ALA A 81 27.02 -9.81 29.17
C ALA A 81 28.52 -9.80 28.88
N GLY A 82 29.23 -10.81 29.38
CA GLY A 82 30.57 -11.16 28.95
C GLY A 82 30.53 -12.47 28.20
N GLN A 83 30.03 -12.45 26.96
CA GLN A 83 30.24 -13.49 25.92
C GLN A 83 29.49 -13.13 24.61
N LEU A 84 29.88 -12.04 23.96
CA LEU A 84 29.84 -11.97 22.48
C LEU A 84 31.25 -12.37 22.02
N GLY A 85 31.44 -13.67 21.84
CA GLY A 85 32.72 -14.28 21.56
C GLY A 85 32.77 -15.70 22.09
N SER A 86 32.67 -16.66 21.18
CA SER A 86 32.97 -18.07 21.43
C SER A 86 34.28 -18.20 22.22
N LYS A 87 34.21 -19.00 23.28
CA LYS A 87 35.33 -19.39 24.14
C LYS A 87 36.52 -19.84 23.29
N GLN A 88 37.71 -19.37 23.68
CA GLN A 88 39.05 -19.63 23.12
C GLN A 88 39.51 -18.63 22.05
N ASP A 89 39.86 -17.42 22.47
CA ASP A 89 41.24 -16.95 22.33
C ASP A 89 41.46 -15.64 23.10
N HIS A 90 42.66 -15.49 23.63
CA HIS A 90 43.10 -14.31 24.38
C HIS A 90 43.15 -13.08 23.48
N VAL A 91 42.09 -12.27 23.43
CA VAL A 91 42.20 -10.87 22.97
C VAL A 91 41.42 -9.98 23.95
N GLN A 92 42.17 -9.21 24.75
CA GLN A 92 41.62 -8.01 25.37
C GLN A 92 41.18 -7.07 24.24
N ARG A 93 39.88 -6.81 24.06
CA ARG A 93 39.44 -5.55 23.46
C ARG A 93 38.90 -4.63 24.58
N PRO A 94 39.47 -3.43 24.76
CA PRO A 94 39.11 -2.51 25.84
C PRO A 94 37.75 -1.83 25.56
N PRO A 95 37.22 -1.05 26.53
CA PRO A 95 36.12 -0.13 26.27
C PRO A 95 36.51 0.83 25.13
N VAL A 96 35.71 0.82 24.06
CA VAL A 96 35.88 1.73 22.94
C VAL A 96 35.07 2.98 23.29
N SER A 97 35.73 4.14 23.29
CA SER A 97 35.03 5.42 23.38
C SER A 97 34.51 5.82 21.99
N ALA A 98 33.43 6.59 21.90
CA ALA A 98 32.93 7.10 20.62
C ALA A 98 33.21 8.61 20.52
N GLU A 99 33.62 9.07 19.34
CA GLU A 99 33.63 10.50 19.03
C GLU A 99 32.22 11.09 19.20
N GLU A 100 32.13 12.35 19.61
CA GLU A 100 30.86 13.06 19.78
C GLU A 100 30.01 13.00 18.49
N GLY A 101 28.75 12.62 18.66
CA GLY A 101 27.78 12.49 17.57
C GLY A 101 27.84 11.19 16.77
N VAL A 102 28.84 10.30 16.98
CA VAL A 102 28.89 9.01 16.27
C VAL A 102 27.73 8.10 16.66
N LEU A 103 27.44 7.96 17.96
CA LEU A 103 26.32 7.14 18.43
C LEU A 103 24.97 7.70 17.96
N ALA A 104 24.82 9.02 17.95
CA ALA A 104 23.64 9.69 17.39
C ALA A 104 23.50 9.41 15.87
N THR A 105 24.62 9.36 15.15
CA THR A 105 24.62 9.02 13.72
C THR A 105 24.20 7.55 13.49
N ILE A 106 24.68 6.63 14.33
CA ILE A 106 24.25 5.21 14.29
C ILE A 106 22.77 5.09 14.65
N ALA A 107 22.30 5.78 15.69
CA ALA A 107 20.90 5.80 16.10
C ALA A 107 20.00 6.33 14.98
N HIS A 108 20.42 7.41 14.31
CA HIS A 108 19.71 7.96 13.16
C HIS A 108 19.69 6.98 11.98
N ALA A 109 20.80 6.31 11.69
CA ALA A 109 20.87 5.32 10.61
C ALA A 109 20.03 4.07 10.88
N ALA A 110 19.83 3.73 12.16
CA ALA A 110 19.06 2.55 12.58
C ALA A 110 17.53 2.78 12.61
N ASP A 111 17.08 4.04 12.52
CA ASP A 111 15.66 4.44 12.39
C ASP A 111 14.68 3.69 13.32
N GLY A 112 15.07 3.58 14.60
CA GLY A 112 14.26 2.94 15.64
C GLY A 112 14.47 1.43 15.84
N ASP A 113 15.31 0.77 15.03
CA ASP A 113 15.69 -0.64 15.19
C ASP A 113 16.99 -0.80 16.01
N ALA A 114 16.86 -1.23 17.27
CA ALA A 114 18.01 -1.49 18.14
C ALA A 114 18.94 -2.59 17.63
N ARG A 115 18.42 -3.62 16.96
CA ARG A 115 19.24 -4.73 16.43
C ARG A 115 20.12 -4.20 15.30
N LEU A 116 19.56 -3.39 14.40
CA LEU A 116 20.31 -2.74 13.35
C LEU A 116 21.35 -1.77 13.92
N ALA A 117 20.98 -0.96 14.92
CA ALA A 117 21.90 -0.05 15.60
C ALA A 117 23.12 -0.80 16.17
N LEU A 118 22.88 -1.92 16.86
CA LEU A 118 23.94 -2.76 17.42
C LEU A 118 24.80 -3.43 16.32
N ASN A 119 24.20 -3.88 15.23
CA ASN A 119 24.94 -4.44 14.09
C ASN A 119 25.83 -3.39 13.42
N ILE A 120 25.32 -2.17 13.19
CA ILE A 120 26.12 -1.05 12.64
C ILE A 120 27.29 -0.76 13.59
N LEU A 121 27.02 -0.69 14.90
CA LEU A 121 28.05 -0.49 15.90
C LEU A 121 29.10 -1.61 15.87
N GLU A 122 28.70 -2.88 15.85
CA GLU A 122 29.61 -4.03 15.81
C GLU A 122 30.51 -4.00 14.58
N ILE A 123 29.96 -3.74 13.39
CA ILE A 123 30.74 -3.64 12.15
C ILE A 123 31.66 -2.42 12.21
N ALA A 124 31.21 -1.28 12.74
CA ALA A 124 32.06 -0.10 12.84
C ALA A 124 33.25 -0.37 13.79
N LEU A 125 33.00 -1.03 14.94
CA LEU A 125 34.02 -1.48 15.89
C LEU A 125 34.98 -2.53 15.31
N SER A 126 34.58 -3.30 14.29
CA SER A 126 35.49 -4.22 13.61
C SER A 126 36.48 -3.52 12.68
N HIS A 127 36.12 -2.34 12.15
CA HIS A 127 36.94 -1.53 11.26
C HIS A 127 37.81 -0.52 12.02
N THR A 128 37.43 -0.15 13.24
CA THR A 128 38.23 0.73 14.09
C THR A 128 39.58 0.08 14.43
N SER A 129 40.67 0.80 14.14
CA SER A 129 42.05 0.40 14.42
C SER A 129 42.58 0.91 15.77
N GLY A 130 41.82 1.77 16.47
CA GLY A 130 42.17 2.40 17.75
C GLY A 130 41.15 2.18 18.87
N ALA A 131 41.27 2.96 19.96
CA ALA A 131 40.37 2.93 21.11
C ALA A 131 39.19 3.92 21.02
N LEU A 132 39.09 4.64 19.90
CA LEU A 132 38.07 5.65 19.63
C LEU A 132 37.37 5.30 18.30
N LEU A 133 36.06 5.12 18.35
CA LEU A 133 35.22 4.97 17.17
C LEU A 133 34.99 6.35 16.53
N THR A 134 35.44 6.53 15.30
CA THR A 134 35.41 7.81 14.58
C THR A 134 34.30 7.87 13.53
N LYS A 135 33.98 9.07 13.04
CA LYS A 135 33.04 9.23 11.91
C LYS A 135 33.53 8.58 10.62
N GLU A 136 34.84 8.49 10.40
CA GLU A 136 35.44 7.88 9.22
C GLU A 136 35.21 6.36 9.20
N ASP A 137 35.33 5.69 10.35
CA ASP A 137 35.01 4.27 10.50
C ASP A 137 33.54 4.00 10.14
N LEU A 138 32.65 4.89 10.58
CA LEU A 138 31.22 4.76 10.32
C LEU A 138 30.85 4.98 8.84
N MET A 139 31.55 5.87 8.13
CA MET A 139 31.32 6.11 6.69
C MET A 139 31.58 4.86 5.84
N GLN A 140 32.55 4.03 6.23
CA GLN A 140 32.82 2.76 5.54
C GLN A 140 31.68 1.75 5.70
N VAL A 141 30.96 1.80 6.83
CA VAL A 141 29.83 0.91 7.11
C VAL A 141 28.55 1.44 6.46
N LEU A 142 28.20 2.70 6.72
CA LEU A 142 26.94 3.31 6.25
C LEU A 142 26.89 3.50 4.74
N GLY A 143 28.05 3.66 4.06
CA GLY A 143 28.12 3.75 2.61
C GLY A 143 27.63 2.50 1.86
N SER A 144 27.48 1.36 2.55
CA SER A 144 27.10 0.07 1.95
C SER A 144 25.67 -0.40 2.26
N GLN A 145 25.01 0.15 3.29
CA GLN A 145 23.77 -0.42 3.85
C GLN A 145 22.56 0.54 3.83
N TYR A 146 22.54 1.56 2.97
CA TYR A 146 21.50 2.59 3.03
C TYR A 146 20.08 2.01 2.81
N ARG A 147 19.38 1.90 3.95
CA ARG A 147 17.93 1.80 4.19
C ARG A 147 17.25 0.59 3.55
N ARG A 148 17.03 -0.42 4.41
CA ARG A 148 16.18 -1.56 4.12
C ARG A 148 14.72 -1.10 4.17
N PHE A 149 14.16 -0.72 3.03
CA PHE A 149 12.71 -0.76 2.85
C PHE A 149 12.26 -2.21 3.04
N ASP A 150 11.35 -2.45 3.96
CA ASP A 150 10.61 -3.70 3.92
C ASP A 150 9.48 -3.55 2.90
N GLN A 151 9.73 -3.98 1.66
CA GLN A 151 8.71 -4.12 0.62
C GLN A 151 7.75 -5.26 1.00
N GLY A 152 6.93 -5.04 2.03
CA GLY A 152 6.04 -6.06 2.59
C GLY A 152 5.38 -5.68 3.91
N GLY A 153 6.01 -4.89 4.77
CA GLY A 153 5.52 -4.61 6.12
C GLY A 153 4.44 -3.51 6.24
N ASP A 154 3.79 -3.44 7.41
CA ASP A 154 2.72 -2.49 7.73
C ASP A 154 3.07 -1.02 7.40
N LEU A 155 4.31 -0.59 7.66
CA LEU A 155 4.77 0.78 7.41
C LEU A 155 4.72 1.15 5.92
N PHE A 156 5.00 0.20 5.02
CA PHE A 156 4.89 0.40 3.58
C PHE A 156 3.44 0.67 3.16
N PHE A 157 2.52 -0.15 3.67
CA PHE A 157 1.10 0.01 3.40
C PHE A 157 0.55 1.32 3.96
N ASP A 158 1.00 1.75 5.14
CA ASP A 158 0.63 3.04 5.71
C ASP A 158 1.11 4.21 4.86
N GLN A 159 2.34 4.19 4.36
CA GLN A 159 2.88 5.26 3.52
C GLN A 159 2.16 5.38 2.18
N ILE A 160 1.92 4.26 1.47
CA ILE A 160 1.16 4.33 0.20
C ILE A 160 -0.30 4.76 0.42
N SER A 161 -0.87 4.36 1.56
CA SER A 161 -2.21 4.75 1.97
C SER A 161 -2.28 6.25 2.29
N ALA A 162 -1.24 6.80 2.94
CA ALA A 162 -1.10 8.22 3.20
C ALA A 162 -0.95 9.02 1.90
N LEU A 163 -0.07 8.59 0.98
CA LEU A 163 0.07 9.19 -0.35
C LEU A 163 -1.28 9.25 -1.09
N HIS A 164 -1.99 8.12 -1.16
CA HIS A 164 -3.29 8.04 -1.83
C HIS A 164 -4.32 8.97 -1.18
N LYS A 165 -4.37 9.02 0.15
CA LYS A 165 -5.28 9.91 0.88
C LYS A 165 -4.94 11.39 0.68
N SER A 166 -3.65 11.76 0.62
CA SER A 166 -3.23 13.14 0.34
C SER A 166 -3.65 13.58 -1.06
N VAL A 167 -3.44 12.73 -2.08
CA VAL A 167 -3.92 13.00 -3.45
C VAL A 167 -5.43 13.18 -3.47
N ARG A 168 -6.18 12.26 -2.83
CA ARG A 168 -7.65 12.33 -2.74
C ARG A 168 -8.13 13.55 -1.96
N GLY A 169 -7.41 13.94 -0.91
CA GLY A 169 -7.67 15.11 -0.08
C GLY A 169 -7.27 16.43 -0.72
N SER A 170 -6.70 16.39 -1.93
CA SER A 170 -6.20 17.55 -2.67
C SER A 170 -5.07 18.31 -1.97
N ASP A 171 -4.18 17.58 -1.30
CA ASP A 171 -2.98 18.13 -0.65
C ASP A 171 -1.73 17.70 -1.44
N PRO A 172 -1.27 18.51 -2.42
CA PRO A 172 -0.11 18.17 -3.24
C PRO A 172 1.19 18.14 -2.45
N ASP A 173 1.32 18.96 -1.40
CA ASP A 173 2.53 19.07 -0.59
C ASP A 173 2.72 17.82 0.26
N ALA A 174 1.67 17.38 0.96
CA ALA A 174 1.68 16.13 1.71
C ALA A 174 1.85 14.92 0.78
N ALA A 175 1.24 14.94 -0.42
CA ALA A 175 1.40 13.87 -1.39
C ALA A 175 2.88 13.75 -1.85
N LEU A 176 3.54 14.86 -2.15
CA LEU A 176 4.97 14.86 -2.49
C LEU A 176 5.84 14.37 -1.32
N TYR A 177 5.51 14.77 -0.08
CA TYR A 177 6.21 14.28 1.11
C TYR A 177 6.13 12.75 1.23
N TRP A 178 4.94 12.16 1.12
CA TRP A 178 4.78 10.71 1.21
C TRP A 178 5.46 10.00 0.05
N PHE A 179 5.40 10.55 -1.16
CA PHE A 179 6.14 10.01 -2.29
C PHE A 179 7.65 10.00 -2.05
N ALA A 180 8.21 11.13 -1.60
CA ALA A 180 9.62 11.24 -1.26
C ALA A 180 10.03 10.26 -0.14
N ARG A 181 9.21 10.11 0.91
CA ARG A 181 9.44 9.12 1.98
C ARG A 181 9.45 7.69 1.48
N MET A 182 8.59 7.35 0.52
CA MET A 182 8.59 6.02 -0.10
C MET A 182 9.86 5.78 -0.93
N LEU A 183 10.29 6.77 -1.72
CA LEU A 183 11.53 6.66 -2.52
C LEU A 183 12.77 6.55 -1.64
N ASP A 184 12.90 7.44 -0.65
CA ASP A 184 13.96 7.43 0.36
C ASP A 184 13.97 6.13 1.17
N GLY A 185 12.78 5.54 1.38
CA GLY A 185 12.62 4.24 1.99
C GLY A 185 13.19 3.10 1.15
N GLY A 186 13.26 3.21 -0.18
CA GLY A 186 13.63 2.14 -1.12
C GLY A 186 12.45 1.51 -1.87
N CYS A 187 11.31 2.19 -1.94
CA CYS A 187 10.16 1.76 -2.76
C CYS A 187 10.52 1.76 -4.24
N ASP A 188 10.15 0.68 -4.95
CA ASP A 188 10.13 0.69 -6.41
C ASP A 188 9.19 1.80 -6.94
N PRO A 189 9.68 2.78 -7.71
CA PRO A 189 8.85 3.84 -8.27
C PRO A 189 7.72 3.30 -9.17
N LEU A 190 7.89 2.14 -9.81
CA LEU A 190 6.84 1.52 -10.61
C LEU A 190 5.67 1.04 -9.74
N TYR A 191 5.90 0.70 -8.47
CA TYR A 191 4.82 0.46 -7.52
C TYR A 191 3.98 1.71 -7.30
N VAL A 192 4.63 2.87 -7.09
CA VAL A 192 3.93 4.14 -6.95
C VAL A 192 3.19 4.50 -8.24
N ALA A 193 3.81 4.34 -9.41
CA ALA A 193 3.19 4.63 -10.70
C ALA A 193 1.88 3.85 -10.91
N ARG A 194 1.84 2.55 -10.55
CA ARG A 194 0.61 1.73 -10.57
C ARG A 194 -0.49 2.33 -9.69
N ARG A 195 -0.12 2.84 -8.52
CA ARG A 195 -1.06 3.46 -7.57
C ARG A 195 -1.54 4.82 -8.07
N VAL A 196 -0.70 5.61 -8.72
CA VAL A 196 -1.08 6.89 -9.35
C VAL A 196 -2.08 6.65 -10.49
N VAL A 197 -1.88 5.64 -11.33
CA VAL A 197 -2.87 5.23 -12.35
C VAL A 197 -4.19 4.82 -11.72
N ARG A 198 -4.14 4.11 -10.58
CA ARG A 198 -5.36 3.75 -9.84
C ARG A 198 -6.11 4.99 -9.33
N MET A 199 -5.41 5.96 -8.74
CA MET A 199 -5.99 7.23 -8.26
C MET A 199 -6.67 8.00 -9.40
N ALA A 200 -6.09 8.01 -10.60
CA ALA A 200 -6.68 8.69 -11.76
C ALA A 200 -8.09 8.17 -12.09
N SER A 201 -8.34 6.86 -11.97
CA SER A 201 -9.65 6.28 -12.26
C SER A 201 -10.59 6.25 -11.06
N GLU A 202 -10.06 6.16 -9.83
CA GLU A 202 -10.84 6.05 -8.60
C GLU A 202 -11.28 7.40 -8.02
N ASP A 203 -10.39 8.39 -8.03
CA ASP A 203 -10.56 9.65 -7.30
C ASP A 203 -10.76 10.88 -8.21
N ILE A 204 -10.36 10.78 -9.49
CA ILE A 204 -10.54 11.84 -10.49
C ILE A 204 -11.64 11.42 -11.49
N GLY A 205 -11.54 10.22 -12.07
CA GLY A 205 -12.54 9.65 -12.96
C GLY A 205 -12.86 10.55 -14.16
N ASN A 206 -14.14 10.68 -14.49
CA ASN A 206 -14.59 11.50 -15.62
C ASN A 206 -14.65 13.01 -15.32
N ALA A 207 -14.36 13.44 -14.08
CA ALA A 207 -14.28 14.86 -13.78
C ALA A 207 -13.07 15.50 -14.49
N ASP A 208 -11.99 14.73 -14.68
CA ASP A 208 -10.91 15.04 -15.61
C ASP A 208 -10.30 13.75 -16.22
N PRO A 209 -10.82 13.27 -17.36
CA PRO A 209 -10.37 12.04 -18.01
C PRO A 209 -8.89 12.03 -18.41
N ARG A 210 -8.27 13.21 -18.57
CA ARG A 210 -6.86 13.34 -18.95
C ARG A 210 -5.91 12.86 -17.85
N ALA A 211 -6.37 12.80 -16.60
CA ALA A 211 -5.58 12.32 -15.47
C ALA A 211 -5.04 10.90 -15.70
N LEU A 212 -5.82 10.02 -16.36
CA LEU A 212 -5.38 8.67 -16.66
C LEU A 212 -4.21 8.67 -17.66
N THR A 213 -4.31 9.46 -18.73
CA THR A 213 -3.22 9.61 -19.71
C THR A 213 -1.97 10.22 -19.08
N ILE A 214 -2.11 11.22 -18.21
CA ILE A 214 -0.98 11.83 -17.50
C ILE A 214 -0.28 10.81 -16.59
N ALA A 215 -1.05 10.02 -15.84
CA ALA A 215 -0.51 8.96 -14.99
C ALA A 215 0.20 7.85 -15.79
N LEU A 216 -0.37 7.44 -16.93
CA LEU A 216 0.24 6.46 -17.83
C LEU A 216 1.52 7.01 -18.48
N ASN A 217 1.51 8.26 -18.92
CA ASN A 217 2.71 8.90 -19.48
C ASN A 217 3.83 9.00 -18.44
N ALA A 218 3.51 9.32 -17.19
CA ALA A 218 4.49 9.31 -16.10
C ALA A 218 5.08 7.91 -15.86
N TRP A 219 4.26 6.86 -15.93
CA TRP A 219 4.73 5.48 -15.86
C TRP A 219 5.64 5.14 -17.06
N ASP A 220 5.25 5.49 -18.28
CA ASP A 220 6.07 5.28 -19.47
C ASP A 220 7.43 5.97 -19.36
N VAL A 221 7.45 7.21 -18.86
CA VAL A 221 8.69 7.95 -18.61
C VAL A 221 9.54 7.26 -17.55
N GLN A 222 8.97 6.83 -16.42
CA GLN A 222 9.70 6.07 -15.39
C GLN A 222 10.30 4.78 -15.95
N SER A 223 9.55 4.05 -16.76
CA SER A 223 9.99 2.77 -17.32
C SER A 223 11.12 2.93 -18.32
N ARG A 224 11.21 4.08 -18.99
CA ARG A 224 12.22 4.37 -20.03
C ARG A 224 13.46 5.05 -19.47
N LEU A 225 13.30 5.99 -18.54
CA LEU A 225 14.40 6.78 -18.00
C LEU A 225 14.99 6.18 -16.73
N GLY A 226 14.20 5.44 -15.94
CA GLY A 226 14.64 4.92 -14.65
C GLY A 226 14.84 6.02 -13.60
N GLN A 227 15.57 5.72 -12.53
CA GLN A 227 15.92 6.69 -11.49
C GLN A 227 17.22 7.43 -11.83
N PRO A 228 17.35 8.72 -11.45
CA PRO A 228 16.32 9.57 -10.80
C PRO A 228 15.36 10.28 -11.77
N GLU A 229 15.66 10.34 -13.07
CA GLU A 229 14.96 11.23 -14.02
C GLU A 229 13.47 10.91 -14.17
N GLY A 230 13.09 9.64 -14.08
CA GLY A 230 11.71 9.19 -14.17
C GLY A 230 10.84 9.57 -12.97
N GLU A 231 11.43 9.71 -11.79
CA GLU A 231 10.72 9.98 -10.54
C GLU A 231 10.01 11.34 -10.59
N LEU A 232 10.64 12.30 -11.27
CA LEU A 232 10.08 13.64 -11.49
C LEU A 232 8.78 13.58 -12.29
N ALA A 233 8.66 12.67 -13.25
CA ALA A 233 7.42 12.50 -14.02
C ALA A 233 6.29 11.94 -13.14
N ILE A 234 6.61 11.03 -12.21
CA ILE A 234 5.64 10.52 -11.22
C ILE A 234 5.23 11.65 -10.26
N ALA A 235 6.16 12.45 -9.75
CA ALA A 235 5.86 13.61 -8.92
C ALA A 235 4.95 14.62 -9.64
N GLN A 236 5.19 14.85 -10.95
CA GLN A 236 4.34 15.69 -11.78
C GLN A 236 2.91 15.13 -11.91
N ALA A 237 2.76 13.82 -12.09
CA ALA A 237 1.43 13.21 -12.13
C ALA A 237 0.72 13.29 -10.77
N ILE A 238 1.43 13.03 -9.66
CA ILE A 238 0.89 13.13 -8.30
C ILE A 238 0.35 14.53 -8.03
N THR A 239 1.12 15.57 -8.34
CA THR A 239 0.70 16.96 -8.13
C THR A 239 -0.48 17.33 -9.02
N TYR A 240 -0.48 16.90 -10.29
CA TYR A 240 -1.64 17.08 -11.18
C TYR A 240 -2.92 16.45 -10.59
N LEU A 241 -2.86 15.18 -10.19
CA LEU A 241 -4.00 14.46 -9.64
C LEU A 241 -4.48 15.10 -8.32
N SER A 242 -3.55 15.59 -7.50
CA SER A 242 -3.86 16.26 -6.23
C SER A 242 -4.70 17.52 -6.45
N VAL A 243 -4.45 18.31 -7.50
CA VAL A 243 -5.23 19.53 -7.77
C VAL A 243 -6.38 19.34 -8.77
N ALA A 244 -6.50 18.17 -9.39
CA ALA A 244 -7.58 17.87 -10.32
C ALA A 244 -8.97 17.83 -9.65
N ALA A 245 -10.01 18.09 -10.45
CA ALA A 245 -11.39 17.90 -10.04
C ALA A 245 -11.63 16.46 -9.58
N LYS A 246 -12.13 16.27 -8.36
CA LYS A 246 -12.33 14.95 -7.77
C LYS A 246 -13.69 14.37 -8.15
N SER A 247 -13.72 13.10 -8.50
CA SER A 247 -14.95 12.32 -8.63
C SER A 247 -14.69 10.83 -8.48
N ASN A 248 -15.44 10.21 -7.58
CA ASN A 248 -15.52 8.75 -7.45
C ASN A 248 -16.79 8.18 -8.09
N ALA A 249 -17.51 8.96 -8.91
CA ALA A 249 -18.79 8.56 -9.50
C ALA A 249 -18.65 7.30 -10.38
N VAL A 250 -17.59 7.24 -11.19
CA VAL A 250 -17.29 6.04 -12.01
C VAL A 250 -17.00 4.83 -11.13
N TYR A 251 -16.22 5.02 -10.06
CA TYR A 251 -15.89 3.94 -9.12
C TYR A 251 -17.14 3.37 -8.43
N LEU A 252 -18.01 4.25 -7.92
CA LEU A 252 -19.27 3.84 -7.29
C LEU A 252 -20.23 3.20 -8.30
N ALA A 253 -20.34 3.74 -9.52
CA ALA A 253 -21.16 3.16 -10.57
C ALA A 253 -20.74 1.72 -10.89
N TRP A 254 -19.43 1.48 -11.07
CA TRP A 254 -18.90 0.15 -11.33
C TRP A 254 -19.11 -0.81 -10.15
N LYS A 255 -18.87 -0.34 -8.92
CA LYS A 255 -19.11 -1.12 -7.70
C LYS A 255 -20.58 -1.56 -7.62
N ASN A 256 -21.52 -0.64 -7.84
CA ASN A 256 -22.95 -0.93 -7.77
C ASN A 256 -23.41 -1.85 -8.90
N ALA A 257 -22.93 -1.64 -10.13
CA ALA A 257 -23.23 -2.53 -11.24
C ALA A 257 -22.79 -3.98 -10.97
N ARG A 258 -21.57 -4.17 -10.42
CA ARG A 258 -21.08 -5.49 -10.02
C ARG A 258 -21.92 -6.14 -8.92
N LEU A 259 -22.38 -5.35 -7.95
CA LEU A 259 -23.27 -5.84 -6.89
C LEU A 259 -24.61 -6.29 -7.44
N THR A 260 -25.21 -5.52 -8.36
CA THR A 260 -26.47 -5.93 -9.00
C THR A 260 -26.31 -7.22 -9.77
N VAL A 261 -25.26 -7.35 -10.60
CA VAL A 261 -25.00 -8.58 -11.37
C VAL A 261 -24.82 -9.79 -10.46
N ALA A 262 -24.13 -9.64 -9.33
CA ALA A 262 -23.98 -10.72 -8.35
C ALA A 262 -25.32 -11.16 -7.73
N ASN A 263 -26.31 -10.27 -7.68
CA ASN A 263 -27.63 -10.52 -7.07
C ASN A 263 -28.74 -10.82 -8.07
N SER A 264 -28.55 -10.53 -9.36
CA SER A 264 -29.58 -10.69 -10.40
C SER A 264 -29.55 -12.06 -11.10
N GLY A 265 -28.56 -12.92 -10.81
CA GLY A 265 -28.39 -14.19 -11.50
C GLY A 265 -28.05 -14.02 -12.98
N SER A 266 -28.48 -14.97 -13.81
CA SER A 266 -28.17 -15.03 -15.24
C SER A 266 -29.32 -14.49 -16.09
N LEU A 267 -29.68 -13.22 -15.91
CA LEU A 267 -30.68 -12.58 -16.77
C LEU A 267 -30.22 -12.55 -18.22
N GLU A 268 -31.16 -12.82 -19.12
CA GLU A 268 -30.91 -12.90 -20.55
C GLU A 268 -30.74 -11.51 -21.17
N VAL A 269 -29.98 -11.44 -22.26
CA VAL A 269 -29.91 -10.22 -23.08
C VAL A 269 -31.26 -10.03 -23.80
N PRO A 270 -31.89 -8.85 -23.74
CA PRO A 270 -33.12 -8.57 -24.49
C PRO A 270 -32.97 -8.87 -25.98
N ILE A 271 -34.03 -9.39 -26.61
CA ILE A 271 -33.99 -9.87 -28.01
C ILE A 271 -33.50 -8.78 -28.97
N HIS A 272 -33.97 -7.55 -28.81
CA HIS A 272 -33.58 -6.40 -29.64
C HIS A 272 -32.12 -5.95 -29.45
N LEU A 273 -31.39 -6.49 -28.48
CA LEU A 273 -29.95 -6.25 -28.30
C LEU A 273 -29.07 -7.45 -28.70
N ARG A 274 -29.69 -8.60 -29.01
CA ARG A 274 -28.95 -9.80 -29.42
C ARG A 274 -28.39 -9.62 -30.82
N ASN A 275 -27.19 -10.14 -31.03
CA ASN A 275 -26.62 -10.24 -32.36
C ASN A 275 -27.36 -11.32 -33.18
N ALA A 276 -27.55 -11.07 -34.48
CA ALA A 276 -28.20 -11.99 -35.43
C ALA A 276 -27.29 -12.33 -36.62
N PRO A 277 -26.12 -12.96 -36.40
CA PRO A 277 -25.15 -13.19 -37.47
C PRO A 277 -25.47 -14.40 -38.37
N THR A 278 -26.53 -15.17 -38.06
CA THR A 278 -26.92 -16.37 -38.81
C THR A 278 -28.41 -16.33 -39.12
N GLY A 279 -28.83 -17.00 -40.20
CA GLY A 279 -30.26 -17.10 -40.54
C GLY A 279 -31.11 -17.81 -39.49
N LEU A 280 -30.50 -18.64 -38.63
CA LEU A 280 -31.17 -19.22 -37.46
C LEU A 280 -31.38 -18.17 -36.36
N ALA A 281 -30.41 -17.29 -36.11
CA ALA A 281 -30.54 -16.22 -35.13
C ALA A 281 -31.61 -15.19 -35.55
N GLU A 282 -31.65 -14.83 -36.84
CA GLU A 282 -32.70 -13.99 -37.41
C GLU A 282 -34.08 -14.65 -37.31
N SER A 283 -34.20 -15.95 -37.58
CA SER A 283 -35.49 -16.67 -37.46
C SER A 283 -35.97 -16.81 -36.02
N LEU A 284 -35.05 -16.76 -35.05
CA LEU A 284 -35.34 -16.66 -33.61
C LEU A 284 -35.64 -15.22 -33.15
N GLY A 285 -35.69 -14.26 -34.10
CA GLY A 285 -36.02 -12.87 -33.83
C GLY A 285 -34.90 -12.04 -33.23
N HIS A 286 -33.66 -12.55 -33.16
CA HIS A 286 -32.54 -11.77 -32.61
C HIS A 286 -32.36 -10.46 -33.38
N GLY A 287 -32.14 -9.36 -32.66
CA GLY A 287 -31.97 -8.03 -33.26
C GLY A 287 -33.24 -7.46 -33.89
N ALA A 288 -34.38 -8.18 -33.85
CA ALA A 288 -35.66 -7.63 -34.25
C ALA A 288 -35.99 -6.43 -33.35
N GLU A 289 -36.59 -5.40 -33.94
CA GLU A 289 -37.01 -4.17 -33.25
C GLU A 289 -35.86 -3.36 -32.63
N TYR A 290 -34.59 -3.71 -32.92
CA TYR A 290 -33.46 -2.86 -32.56
C TYR A 290 -33.57 -1.52 -33.27
N ARG A 291 -33.63 -0.44 -32.49
CA ARG A 291 -33.55 0.91 -33.05
C ARG A 291 -32.11 1.37 -33.06
N TYR A 292 -31.66 1.78 -34.24
CA TYR A 292 -30.30 2.24 -34.45
C TYR A 292 -30.20 3.74 -34.18
N ALA A 293 -29.63 4.10 -33.03
CA ALA A 293 -29.63 5.47 -32.53
C ALA A 293 -29.08 6.52 -33.51
N HIS A 294 -28.15 6.16 -34.40
CA HIS A 294 -27.59 7.10 -35.39
C HIS A 294 -28.59 7.54 -36.47
N ASP A 295 -29.62 6.74 -36.74
CA ASP A 295 -30.69 7.07 -37.69
C ASP A 295 -31.80 7.90 -37.03
N GLU A 296 -31.71 8.13 -35.72
CA GLU A 296 -32.68 8.87 -34.95
C GLU A 296 -32.22 10.31 -34.61
N PRO A 297 -33.17 11.24 -34.40
CA PRO A 297 -32.84 12.59 -33.98
C PRO A 297 -31.91 12.62 -32.77
N HIS A 298 -30.93 13.52 -32.79
CA HIS A 298 -29.91 13.69 -31.75
C HIS A 298 -28.96 12.48 -31.57
N GLY A 299 -29.02 11.46 -32.42
CA GLY A 299 -28.19 10.27 -32.27
C GLY A 299 -28.58 9.43 -31.04
N PHE A 300 -29.86 9.43 -30.69
CA PHE A 300 -30.40 8.80 -29.48
C PHE A 300 -31.76 8.18 -29.78
N SER A 301 -32.07 7.05 -29.12
CA SER A 301 -33.35 6.33 -29.27
C SER A 301 -34.20 6.45 -27.99
N PRO A 302 -35.03 7.50 -27.84
CA PRO A 302 -35.83 7.73 -26.65
C PRO A 302 -36.75 6.54 -26.33
N GLY A 303 -36.77 6.12 -25.06
CA GLY A 303 -37.60 5.02 -24.57
C GLY A 303 -37.05 3.62 -24.86
N GLN A 304 -35.95 3.48 -25.59
CA GLN A 304 -35.34 2.16 -25.80
C GLN A 304 -34.73 1.64 -24.49
N ARG A 305 -35.15 0.43 -24.10
CA ARG A 305 -34.65 -0.24 -22.90
C ARG A 305 -33.33 -0.95 -23.22
N TYR A 306 -32.33 -0.74 -22.38
CA TYR A 306 -31.01 -1.41 -22.51
C TYR A 306 -30.72 -2.44 -21.40
N PHE A 307 -31.50 -2.43 -20.32
CA PHE A 307 -31.43 -3.46 -19.28
C PHE A 307 -32.32 -4.67 -19.64
N PRO A 308 -32.05 -5.86 -19.06
CA PRO A 308 -32.98 -6.97 -19.10
C PRO A 308 -34.41 -6.56 -18.72
N ASP A 309 -35.41 -7.24 -19.28
CA ASP A 309 -36.82 -6.91 -19.04
C ASP A 309 -37.21 -7.16 -17.57
N GLU A 310 -36.57 -8.15 -16.95
CA GLU A 310 -36.78 -8.55 -15.55
C GLU A 310 -36.03 -7.65 -14.55
N LEU A 311 -35.12 -6.78 -15.02
CA LEU A 311 -34.34 -5.90 -14.16
C LEU A 311 -34.82 -4.45 -14.28
N ASP A 312 -35.41 -3.92 -13.21
CA ASP A 312 -35.78 -2.50 -13.12
C ASP A 312 -34.60 -1.59 -13.50
N ALA A 313 -34.91 -0.50 -14.22
CA ALA A 313 -33.90 0.42 -14.72
C ALA A 313 -33.06 0.99 -13.56
N GLN A 314 -31.75 0.71 -13.59
CA GLN A 314 -30.81 1.16 -12.57
C GLN A 314 -30.09 2.45 -12.98
N ARG A 315 -29.83 3.33 -12.01
CA ARG A 315 -29.00 4.53 -12.20
C ARG A 315 -27.67 4.35 -11.47
N TYR A 316 -26.71 3.70 -12.12
CA TYR A 316 -25.40 3.48 -11.51
C TYR A 316 -24.52 4.72 -11.56
N TYR A 317 -24.49 5.40 -12.71
CA TYR A 317 -23.61 6.54 -12.91
C TYR A 317 -24.35 7.85 -12.67
N GLU A 318 -23.97 8.49 -11.57
CA GLU A 318 -24.43 9.81 -11.18
C GLU A 318 -23.24 10.77 -11.17
N PRO A 319 -23.02 11.54 -12.26
CA PRO A 319 -21.89 12.45 -12.38
C PRO A 319 -21.98 13.57 -11.34
N THR A 320 -20.82 14.03 -10.90
CA THR A 320 -20.70 15.13 -9.95
C THR A 320 -20.80 16.49 -10.65
N ASP A 321 -20.90 17.56 -9.89
CA ASP A 321 -20.87 18.94 -10.37
C ASP A 321 -19.44 19.48 -10.53
N ARG A 322 -18.43 18.61 -10.70
CA ARG A 322 -17.01 19.01 -10.75
C ARG A 322 -16.39 18.68 -12.10
N GLY A 323 -15.54 19.58 -12.59
CA GLY A 323 -14.81 19.40 -13.85
C GLY A 323 -15.75 19.14 -15.03
N LEU A 324 -15.38 18.19 -15.91
CA LEU A 324 -16.18 17.84 -17.08
C LEU A 324 -17.50 17.12 -16.73
N GLU A 325 -17.64 16.58 -15.51
CA GLU A 325 -18.86 15.88 -15.11
C GLU A 325 -20.08 16.81 -15.04
N GLN A 326 -19.90 18.12 -14.89
CA GLN A 326 -21.01 19.08 -15.03
C GLN A 326 -21.72 18.93 -16.38
N LYS A 327 -20.94 18.93 -17.48
CA LYS A 327 -21.48 18.77 -18.85
C LYS A 327 -22.01 17.37 -19.12
N ILE A 328 -21.41 16.36 -18.51
CA ILE A 328 -21.91 14.99 -18.56
C ILE A 328 -23.27 14.90 -17.86
N GLY A 329 -23.41 15.54 -16.70
CA GLY A 329 -24.67 15.64 -15.95
C GLY A 329 -25.77 16.33 -16.73
N GLU A 330 -25.47 17.50 -17.33
CA GLU A 330 -26.39 18.21 -18.23
C GLU A 330 -26.86 17.31 -19.38
N LYS A 331 -25.93 16.61 -20.05
CA LYS A 331 -26.26 15.69 -21.14
C LYS A 331 -27.15 14.53 -20.66
N LEU A 332 -26.82 13.90 -19.54
CA LEU A 332 -27.62 12.79 -19.00
C LEU A 332 -29.02 13.25 -18.58
N ALA A 333 -29.16 14.44 -18.00
CA ALA A 333 -30.46 15.01 -17.66
C ALA A 333 -31.31 15.25 -18.92
N TYR A 334 -30.72 15.80 -19.99
CA TYR A 334 -31.38 15.96 -21.27
C TYR A 334 -31.87 14.62 -21.85
N LEU A 335 -31.00 13.61 -21.90
CA LEU A 335 -31.35 12.28 -22.43
C LEU A 335 -32.45 11.59 -21.61
N ARG A 336 -32.42 11.75 -20.28
CA ARG A 336 -33.47 11.22 -19.38
C ARG A 336 -34.81 11.91 -19.65
N ASN A 337 -34.81 13.22 -19.84
CA ASN A 337 -36.01 13.96 -20.19
C ASN A 337 -36.61 13.47 -21.53
N LEU A 338 -35.77 13.20 -22.54
CA LEU A 338 -36.25 12.61 -23.79
C LEU A 338 -36.89 11.23 -23.59
N ASN A 339 -36.34 10.40 -22.71
CA ASN A 339 -36.96 9.11 -22.36
C ASN A 339 -38.32 9.29 -21.67
N ASP A 340 -38.42 10.24 -20.74
CA ASP A 340 -39.67 10.52 -20.01
C ASP A 340 -40.77 11.05 -20.95
N GLN A 341 -40.41 11.79 -22.00
CA GLN A 341 -41.35 12.26 -23.03
C GLN A 341 -41.80 11.16 -24.01
N ALA A 342 -41.03 10.09 -24.13
CA ALA A 342 -41.30 8.97 -25.03
C ALA A 342 -42.04 7.80 -24.37
N SER A 343 -42.20 7.83 -23.04
CA SER A 343 -42.87 6.81 -22.22
C SER A 343 -44.36 7.12 -22.03
#